data_AF-A0A438GDC8-F1
#
_entry.id   AF-A0A438GDC8-F1
#
_cell.length_a   1.000
_cell.length_b   1.000
_cell.length_c   1.000
_cell.angle_alpha   90.00
_cell.angle_beta   90.00
_cell.angle_gamma   90.00
#
_symmetry.space_group_name_H-M   'P 1'
#
loop_
_entity.id
_entity.type
_entity.pdbx_description
1 polymer ?
#
loop_
_entity_poly.entity_id
_entity_poly.type
_entity_poly.pdbx_seq_one_letter_code
_entity_poly.pdbx_strand_id
1 'polypeptide(L)'
;MLDAVLLNMRPRGRIAACGMVSQYNLEEPEGVKNLIQVIYKQIRIEGLVVFNYYHLYPKFLDMILPHIREGKIVYFEEINEGLESGPAALIKLLSGRNVGKQVVVVARE
;
A
#
# COMPACT_ATOMS: atom_id res chain seq x y z
N MET A 1 5.13 9.87 -9.71
CA MET A 1 6.15 9.18 -8.87
C MET A 1 6.85 8.03 -9.59
N LEU A 2 6.14 7.12 -10.26
CA LEU A 2 6.75 5.97 -10.97
C LEU A 2 7.79 6.40 -12.01
N ASP A 3 7.54 7.48 -12.76
CA ASP A 3 8.49 8.01 -13.74
C ASP A 3 9.87 8.34 -13.17
N ALA A 4 9.93 8.90 -11.97
CA ALA A 4 11.18 9.21 -11.29
C ALA A 4 11.87 7.92 -10.81
N VAL A 5 11.10 6.93 -10.33
CA VAL A 5 11.63 5.63 -9.89
C VAL A 5 12.29 4.90 -11.06
N LEU A 6 11.64 4.82 -12.22
CA LEU A 6 12.15 4.12 -13.41
C LEU A 6 13.55 4.59 -13.82
N LEU A 7 13.82 5.91 -13.75
CA LEU A 7 15.13 6.49 -14.02
C LEU A 7 16.22 6.07 -13.02
N ASN A 8 15.85 5.70 -11.79
CA ASN A 8 16.76 5.37 -10.69
C ASN A 8 16.88 3.86 -10.41
N MET A 9 16.06 3.03 -11.05
CA MET A 9 16.13 1.58 -10.87
C MET A 9 17.50 1.02 -11.29
N ARG A 10 17.97 -0.01 -10.58
CA ARG A 10 19.12 -0.81 -10.98
C ARG A 10 18.74 -1.76 -12.14
N PRO A 11 19.70 -2.21 -12.97
CA PRO A 11 19.48 -3.30 -13.91
C PRO A 11 18.90 -4.54 -13.23
N ARG A 12 17.93 -5.20 -13.86
CA ARG A 12 17.12 -6.32 -13.35
C ARG A 12 16.34 -6.01 -12.06
N GLY A 13 16.02 -4.74 -11.84
CA GLY A 13 15.20 -4.31 -10.73
C GLY A 13 13.76 -4.84 -10.80
N ARG A 14 13.03 -4.78 -9.69
CA ARG A 14 11.67 -5.30 -9.57
C ARG A 14 10.75 -4.24 -8.96
N ILE A 15 9.55 -4.11 -9.51
CA ILE A 15 8.48 -3.24 -9.00
C ILE A 15 7.26 -4.13 -8.74
N ALA A 16 6.83 -4.21 -7.48
CA ALA A 16 5.56 -4.82 -7.11
C ALA A 16 4.46 -3.75 -7.18
N ALA A 17 3.63 -3.81 -8.22
CA ALA A 17 2.52 -2.88 -8.44
C ALA A 17 1.30 -3.31 -7.59
N CYS A 18 1.31 -2.91 -6.32
CA CYS A 18 0.21 -3.16 -5.39
C CYS A 18 -0.97 -2.20 -5.57
N GLY A 19 -0.71 -0.96 -6.01
CA GLY A 19 -1.71 0.08 -6.15
C GLY A 19 -1.09 1.38 -6.67
N MET A 20 -1.94 2.33 -7.06
CA MET A 20 -1.55 3.62 -7.63
C MET A 20 -2.45 4.72 -7.05
N VAL A 21 -2.40 4.94 -5.74
CA VAL A 21 -3.32 5.84 -5.01
C VAL A 21 -3.38 7.27 -5.58
N SER A 22 -2.28 7.76 -6.15
CA SER A 22 -2.23 9.09 -6.78
C SER A 22 -3.14 9.23 -8.01
N GLN A 23 -3.60 8.11 -8.59
CA GLN A 23 -4.44 8.08 -9.79
C GLN A 23 -5.95 7.97 -9.47
N TYR A 24 -6.34 7.61 -8.24
CA TYR A 24 -7.71 7.18 -7.94
C TYR A 24 -8.76 8.29 -8.00
N ASN A 25 -8.37 9.54 -7.75
CA ASN A 25 -9.28 10.69 -7.70
C ASN A 25 -9.12 11.63 -8.91
N LEU A 26 -8.44 11.19 -9.96
CA LEU A 26 -8.26 11.97 -11.19
C LEU A 26 -9.38 11.60 -12.18
N GLU A 27 -9.92 12.60 -12.87
CA GLU A 27 -10.85 12.37 -13.99
C GLU A 27 -10.13 11.67 -15.16
N GLU A 28 -8.89 12.07 -15.43
CA GLU A 28 -8.02 11.46 -16.42
C GLU A 28 -6.71 10.97 -15.76
N PRO A 29 -6.35 9.69 -15.91
CA PRO A 29 -5.09 9.17 -15.37
C PRO A 29 -3.86 9.79 -16.03
N GLU A 30 -2.82 10.04 -15.23
CA GLU A 30 -1.54 10.49 -15.74
C GLU A 30 -0.78 9.36 -16.43
N GLY A 31 -0.30 9.61 -17.65
CA GLY A 31 0.53 8.66 -18.39
C GLY A 31 1.96 8.54 -17.83
N VAL A 32 2.52 7.32 -17.86
CA VAL A 32 3.92 7.03 -17.50
C VAL A 32 4.83 7.28 -18.70
N LYS A 33 5.82 8.17 -18.56
CA LYS A 33 6.67 8.65 -19.66
C LYS A 33 7.97 7.87 -19.84
N ASN A 34 8.50 7.24 -18.78
CA ASN A 34 9.84 6.64 -18.75
C ASN A 34 9.84 5.10 -18.87
N LEU A 35 8.78 4.50 -19.43
CA LEU A 35 8.67 3.03 -19.58
C LEU A 35 9.81 2.41 -20.39
N ILE A 36 10.49 3.17 -21.26
CA ILE A 36 11.68 2.70 -21.98
C ILE A 36 12.76 2.14 -21.05
N GLN A 37 12.84 2.63 -19.81
CA GLN A 37 13.78 2.12 -18.80
C GLN A 37 13.51 0.67 -18.42
N VAL A 38 12.28 0.19 -18.57
CA VAL A 38 11.93 -1.23 -18.35
C VAL A 38 12.73 -2.13 -19.29
N ILE A 39 12.93 -1.69 -20.54
CA ILE A 39 13.70 -2.41 -21.55
C ILE A 39 15.19 -2.29 -21.23
N TYR A 40 15.72 -1.06 -21.15
CA TYR A 40 17.16 -0.84 -20.96
C TYR A 40 17.70 -1.44 -19.67
N LYS A 41 16.90 -1.47 -18.62
CA LYS A 41 17.28 -2.01 -17.32
C LYS A 41 16.64 -3.36 -17.03
N GLN A 42 15.93 -3.98 -17.97
CA GLN A 42 15.31 -5.31 -17.80
C GLN A 42 14.47 -5.40 -16.51
N ILE A 43 13.67 -4.37 -16.22
CA ILE A 43 12.89 -4.28 -14.99
C ILE A 43 11.68 -5.22 -15.08
N ARG A 44 11.39 -5.97 -14.02
CA ARG A 44 10.10 -6.67 -13.90
C ARG A 44 9.12 -5.79 -13.14
N ILE A 45 8.02 -5.42 -13.78
CA ILE A 45 6.87 -4.78 -13.13
C ILE A 45 5.75 -5.81 -13.06
N GLU A 46 5.30 -6.15 -11.85
CA GLU A 46 4.28 -7.19 -11.66
C GLU A 46 3.18 -6.71 -10.72
N GLY A 47 1.94 -6.86 -11.17
CA GLY A 47 0.75 -6.57 -10.37
C GLY A 47 0.54 -7.63 -9.28
N LEU A 48 0.11 -7.19 -8.10
CA LEU A 48 -0.23 -8.06 -6.99
C LEU A 48 -1.63 -7.73 -6.48
N VAL A 49 -2.47 -8.76 -6.34
CA VAL A 49 -3.80 -8.66 -5.74
C VAL A 49 -3.89 -9.64 -4.58
N VAL A 50 -4.12 -9.12 -3.37
CA VAL A 50 -4.09 -9.91 -2.11
C VAL A 50 -5.03 -11.11 -2.14
N PHE A 51 -6.18 -11.01 -2.84
CA PHE A 51 -7.17 -12.07 -2.95
C PHE A 51 -6.60 -13.38 -3.51
N ASN A 52 -5.58 -13.31 -4.38
CA ASN A 52 -4.94 -14.50 -4.96
C ASN A 52 -4.02 -15.24 -3.97
N TYR A 53 -3.74 -14.66 -2.80
CA TYR A 53 -2.73 -15.15 -1.85
C TYR A 53 -3.29 -15.55 -0.48
N TYR A 54 -4.61 -15.57 -0.29
CA TYR A 54 -5.20 -15.98 1.00
C TYR A 54 -4.87 -17.41 1.40
N HIS A 55 -4.49 -18.28 0.47
CA HIS A 55 -3.97 -19.61 0.76
C HIS A 55 -2.68 -19.59 1.61
N LEU A 56 -1.93 -18.47 1.62
CA LEU A 56 -0.75 -18.26 2.45
C LEU A 56 -1.08 -17.64 3.82
N TYR A 57 -2.33 -17.24 4.07
CA TYR A 57 -2.71 -16.50 5.28
C TYR A 57 -2.38 -17.24 6.58
N PRO A 58 -2.62 -18.57 6.73
CA PRO A 58 -2.21 -19.28 7.95
C PRO A 58 -0.70 -19.21 8.20
N LYS A 59 0.10 -19.44 7.14
CA LYS A 59 1.57 -19.34 7.20
C LYS A 59 2.04 -17.92 7.54
N PHE A 60 1.34 -16.90 7.03
CA PHE A 60 1.62 -15.51 7.38
C PHE A 60 1.35 -15.25 8.86
N LEU A 61 0.25 -15.75 9.43
CA LEU A 61 -0.05 -15.61 10.86
C LEU A 61 1.00 -16.28 11.75
N ASP A 62 1.40 -17.50 11.42
CA ASP A 62 2.45 -18.24 12.14
C ASP A 62 3.77 -17.45 12.19
N MET A 63 4.08 -16.74 11.10
CA MET A 63 5.27 -15.90 11.00
C MET A 63 5.09 -14.57 11.73
N ILE A 64 4.01 -13.83 11.49
CA ILE A 64 3.89 -12.42 11.91
C ILE A 64 3.57 -12.26 13.39
N LEU A 65 2.76 -13.14 13.98
CA LEU A 65 2.27 -13.00 15.36
C LEU A 65 3.40 -13.05 16.40
N PRO A 66 4.39 -13.98 16.32
CA PRO A 66 5.55 -13.94 17.20
C PRO A 66 6.34 -12.63 17.07
N HIS A 67 6.55 -12.14 15.84
CA HIS A 67 7.32 -10.91 15.61
C HIS A 67 6.64 -9.68 16.19
N ILE A 68 5.31 -9.62 16.16
CA ILE A 68 4.54 -8.56 16.82
C ILE A 68 4.69 -8.68 18.35
N ARG A 69 4.52 -9.87 18.92
CA ARG A 69 4.64 -10.10 20.37
C ARG A 69 6.05 -9.80 20.91
N GLU A 70 7.07 -10.08 20.11
CA GLU A 70 8.48 -9.82 20.43
C GLU A 70 8.90 -8.36 20.14
N GLY A 71 8.00 -7.52 19.61
CA GLY A 71 8.30 -6.13 19.27
C GLY A 71 9.25 -5.95 18.06
N LYS A 72 9.50 -7.01 17.29
CA LYS A 72 10.30 -6.96 16.05
C LYS A 72 9.56 -6.24 14.92
N ILE A 73 8.24 -6.13 15.03
CA ILE A 73 7.38 -5.39 14.10
C ILE A 73 6.55 -4.40 14.90
N VAL A 74 6.69 -3.13 14.57
CA VAL A 74 5.90 -2.04 15.14
C VAL A 74 4.76 -1.70 14.19
N TYR A 75 3.55 -1.58 14.74
CA TYR A 75 2.35 -1.19 14.00
C TYR A 75 1.80 0.10 14.58
N PHE A 76 1.41 1.04 13.71
CA PHE A 76 0.89 2.33 14.10
C PHE A 76 -0.48 2.55 13.46
N GLU A 77 -1.45 2.92 14.30
CA GLU A 77 -2.84 3.15 13.94
C GLU A 77 -3.25 4.58 14.28
N GLU A 78 -4.02 5.19 13.39
CA GLU A 78 -4.79 6.38 13.68
C GLU A 78 -6.25 5.99 13.91
N ILE A 79 -6.67 6.09 15.18
CA ILE A 79 -7.96 5.61 15.64
C ILE A 79 -8.96 6.77 15.72
N ASN A 80 -10.15 6.57 15.15
CA ASN A 80 -11.27 7.50 15.19
C ASN A 80 -12.45 6.80 15.87
N GLU A 81 -13.08 7.46 16.83
CA GLU A 81 -14.21 6.88 17.56
C GLU A 81 -15.54 7.26 16.89
N GLY A 82 -16.49 6.32 16.88
CA GLY A 82 -17.83 6.50 16.33
C GLY A 82 -17.90 6.21 14.83
N LEU A 83 -18.95 5.51 14.39
CA LEU A 83 -19.19 5.19 12.99
C LEU A 83 -19.33 6.47 12.14
N GLU A 84 -19.84 7.52 12.75
CA GLU A 84 -20.07 8.87 12.21
C GLU A 84 -18.76 9.52 11.76
N SER A 85 -17.62 9.13 12.34
CA SER A 85 -16.29 9.59 11.94
C SER A 85 -15.80 8.95 10.64
N GLY A 86 -16.42 7.84 10.21
CA GLY A 86 -16.00 7.03 9.05
C GLY A 86 -15.81 7.81 7.75
N PRO A 87 -16.79 8.63 7.31
CA PRO A 87 -16.65 9.44 6.10
C PRO A 87 -15.45 10.40 6.16
N ALA A 88 -15.27 11.09 7.30
CA ALA A 88 -14.14 12.01 7.48
C ALA A 88 -12.80 11.26 7.49
N ALA A 89 -12.74 10.09 8.15
CA ALA A 89 -11.56 9.24 8.19
C ALA A 89 -11.16 8.72 6.80
N LEU A 90 -12.13 8.35 5.96
CA LEU A 90 -11.87 7.91 4.58
C LEU A 90 -11.34 9.05 3.70
N ILE A 91 -11.94 10.24 3.79
CA ILE A 91 -11.44 11.42 3.06
C ILE A 91 -10.02 11.78 3.53
N LYS A 92 -9.75 11.64 4.83
CA LYS A 92 -8.41 11.88 5.39
C LYS A 92 -7.37 10.93 4.79
N LEU A 93 -7.69 9.64 4.64
CA LEU A 93 -6.85 8.65 3.97
C LEU A 93 -6.54 9.04 2.51
N LEU A 94 -7.58 9.38 1.75
CA LEU A 94 -7.44 9.71 0.32
C LEU A 94 -6.75 11.06 0.08
N SER A 95 -6.73 11.95 1.08
CA SER A 95 -5.99 13.21 1.06
C SER A 95 -4.58 13.10 1.66
N GLY A 96 -4.13 11.89 2.05
CA GLY A 96 -2.79 11.65 2.60
C GLY A 96 -2.55 12.31 3.96
N ARG A 97 -3.61 12.61 4.71
CA ARG A 97 -3.55 13.29 6.01
C ARG A 97 -3.50 12.32 7.20
N ASN A 98 -3.70 11.02 6.97
CA ASN A 98 -3.64 10.01 8.02
C ASN A 98 -2.19 9.71 8.43
N VAL A 99 -1.99 9.38 9.69
CA VAL A 99 -0.70 8.89 10.21
C VAL A 99 -0.82 7.40 10.49
N GLY A 100 -0.22 6.55 9.66
CA GLY A 100 -0.34 5.08 9.75
C GLY A 100 -1.72 4.55 9.35
N LYS A 101 -2.13 3.42 9.92
CA LYS A 101 -3.39 2.77 9.51
C LYS A 101 -4.60 3.51 10.08
N GLN A 102 -5.48 3.99 9.19
CA GLN A 102 -6.79 4.49 9.61
C GLN A 102 -7.67 3.37 10.16
N VAL A 103 -8.18 3.55 11.38
CA VAL A 103 -9.14 2.66 12.05
C VAL A 103 -10.32 3.49 12.57
N VAL A 104 -11.51 2.92 12.48
CA VAL A 104 -12.74 3.48 13.07
C VAL A 104 -13.28 2.50 14.09
N VAL A 105 -13.34 2.92 15.35
CA VAL A 105 -13.92 2.15 16.46
C VAL A 105 -15.39 2.46 16.51
N VAL A 106 -16.21 1.48 16.12
CA VAL A 106 -17.67 1.61 16.10
C VAL A 106 -18.27 1.42 17.49
N ALA A 107 -17.76 0.45 18.23
CA ALA A 107 -18.10 0.17 19.61
C ALA A 107 -16.88 -0.42 20.31
N ARG A 108 -16.74 -0.14 21.60
CA ARG A 108 -15.80 -0.83 22.49
C ARG A 108 -16.61 -1.79 23.37
N GLU A 109 -16.05 -2.96 23.63
CA GLU A 109 -16.58 -3.90 24.63
C GLU A 109 -16.59 -3.26 26.04
#